data_AF-A0A353E7B3-F1
#
_entry.id   AF-A0A353E7B3-F1
#
_cell.length_a   1.000
_cell.length_b   1.000
_cell.length_c   1.000
_cell.angle_alpha   90.00
_cell.angle_beta   90.00
_cell.angle_gamma   90.00
#
_symmetry.space_group_name_H-M   'P 1'
#
loop_
_entity.id
_entity.type
_entity.pdbx_description
1 polymer ?
#
loop_
_entity_poly.entity_id
_entity_poly.type
_entity_poly.pdbx_seq_one_letter_code
_entity_poly.pdbx_strand_id
1 'polypeptide(L)'
;MENSKRTIAIVCGGDSSEHDVSLRSGQGLYSFFDKERYNIYLVDVKGTDWHVAFDNGETADIDKNDFSFVMNGKRQYFDYAYITIHGQPGENGVMQGYFDLIHLPYSTSGVLVEAMTFDKYVLNNYLRGFGINVADSILLRRGEQYDEDAIAKRIGMPCFV
;
A
#
# COMPACT_ATOMS: atom_id res chain seq x y z
N MET A 1 22.65 2.93 27.55
CA MET A 1 21.88 3.87 26.71
C MET A 1 20.43 3.58 27.02
N GLU A 2 19.65 4.55 27.49
CA GLU A 2 18.20 4.37 27.56
C GLU A 2 17.72 3.88 26.20
N ASN A 3 17.08 2.72 26.18
CA ASN A 3 16.62 2.10 24.95
C ASN A 3 15.39 2.88 24.50
N SER A 4 15.61 4.01 23.80
CA SER A 4 14.53 4.85 23.28
C SER A 4 13.58 3.98 22.46
N LYS A 5 12.28 4.08 22.74
CA LYS A 5 11.25 3.37 21.98
C LYS A 5 11.41 3.70 20.50
N ARG A 6 11.28 2.68 19.64
CA ARG A 6 11.23 2.89 18.19
C ARG A 6 9.89 3.53 17.83
N THR A 7 9.92 4.42 16.86
CA THR A 7 8.76 5.16 16.38
C THR A 7 8.25 4.53 15.08
N ILE A 8 7.00 4.08 15.07
CA ILE A 8 6.40 3.33 13.97
C ILE A 8 5.25 4.15 13.38
N ALA A 9 5.27 4.34 12.06
CA ALA A 9 4.12 4.85 11.31
C ALA A 9 3.24 3.66 10.90
N ILE A 10 1.96 3.68 11.24
CA ILE A 10 0.96 2.83 10.61
C ILE A 10 0.37 3.64 9.45
N VAL A 11 0.77 3.30 8.23
CA VAL A 11 0.42 4.05 7.02
C VAL A 11 -0.85 3.47 6.43
N CYS A 12 -1.92 4.25 6.44
CA CYS A 12 -3.27 3.84 6.05
C CYS A 12 -3.92 4.86 5.08
N GLY A 13 -5.15 4.56 4.66
CA GLY A 13 -5.88 5.35 3.67
C GLY A 13 -5.65 4.83 2.25
N GLY A 14 -5.08 5.66 1.40
CA GLY A 14 -4.84 5.41 -0.03
C GLY A 14 -5.83 6.10 -0.96
N ASP A 15 -5.62 5.91 -2.25
CA ASP A 15 -6.36 6.54 -3.36
C ASP A 15 -7.44 5.62 -3.96
N SER A 16 -7.64 4.46 -3.36
CA SER A 16 -8.59 3.45 -3.85
C SER A 16 -9.98 3.65 -3.24
N SER A 17 -10.96 2.91 -3.76
CA SER A 17 -12.29 2.78 -3.12
C SER A 17 -12.25 2.08 -1.76
N GLU A 18 -11.10 1.52 -1.37
CA GLU A 18 -10.89 0.79 -0.11
C GLU A 18 -10.22 1.65 0.97
N HIS A 19 -10.16 2.97 0.76
CA HIS A 19 -9.61 3.94 1.72
C HIS A 19 -10.15 3.74 3.16
N ASP A 20 -11.48 3.67 3.33
CA ASP A 20 -12.10 3.48 4.64
C ASP A 20 -11.78 2.13 5.27
N VAL A 21 -11.58 1.09 4.44
CA VAL A 21 -11.18 -0.24 4.91
C VAL A 21 -9.75 -0.17 5.44
N SER A 22 -8.85 0.51 4.72
CA SER A 22 -7.47 0.73 5.16
C SER A 22 -7.38 1.49 6.49
N LEU A 23 -8.18 2.55 6.67
CA LEU A 23 -8.22 3.30 7.93
C LEU A 23 -8.63 2.40 9.11
N ARG A 24 -9.63 1.53 8.92
CA ARG A 24 -10.07 0.57 9.95
C ARG A 24 -8.99 -0.47 10.25
N SER A 25 -8.30 -0.98 9.23
CA SER A 25 -7.16 -1.88 9.39
C SER A 25 -6.05 -1.22 10.23
N GLY A 26 -5.71 0.04 9.92
CA GLY A 26 -4.74 0.83 10.66
C GLY A 26 -5.15 1.05 12.13
N GLN A 27 -6.40 1.44 12.38
CA GLN A 27 -6.94 1.61 13.73
C GLN A 27 -6.94 0.30 14.52
N GLY A 28 -7.26 -0.82 13.87
CA GLY A 28 -7.18 -2.15 14.45
C GLY A 28 -5.78 -2.45 14.98
N LEU A 29 -4.76 -2.27 14.13
CA LEU A 29 -3.36 -2.45 14.55
C LEU A 29 -2.96 -1.49 15.68
N TYR A 30 -3.29 -0.19 15.57
CA TYR A 30 -3.01 0.79 16.61
C TYR A 30 -3.56 0.39 17.98
N SER A 31 -4.71 -0.28 18.01
CA SER A 31 -5.32 -0.77 19.25
C SER A 31 -4.54 -1.93 19.91
N PHE A 32 -3.86 -2.76 19.12
CA PHE A 32 -3.15 -3.95 19.60
C PHE A 32 -1.64 -3.75 19.82
N PHE A 33 -1.05 -2.68 19.29
CA PHE A 33 0.37 -2.41 19.46
C PHE A 33 0.75 -2.17 20.93
N ASP A 34 1.90 -2.72 21.31
CA ASP A 34 2.54 -2.47 22.60
C ASP A 34 3.12 -1.04 22.66
N LYS A 35 2.34 -0.13 23.25
CA LYS A 35 2.70 1.27 23.44
C LYS A 35 3.76 1.48 24.54
N GLU A 36 4.06 0.47 25.36
CA GLU A 36 5.20 0.51 26.28
C GLU A 36 6.52 0.29 25.54
N ARG A 37 6.50 -0.48 24.45
CA ARG A 37 7.71 -0.77 23.65
C ARG A 37 7.93 0.19 22.48
N TYR A 38 6.87 0.76 21.91
CA TYR A 38 6.93 1.57 20.69
C TYR A 38 6.15 2.87 20.80
N ASN A 39 6.60 3.92 20.10
CA ASN A 39 5.77 5.09 19.81
C ASN A 39 5.05 4.80 18.49
N ILE A 40 3.72 4.83 18.47
CA ILE A 40 2.94 4.47 17.29
C ILE A 40 2.11 5.68 16.86
N TYR A 41 2.09 5.94 15.56
CA TYR A 41 1.30 6.99 14.96
C TYR A 41 0.53 6.45 13.76
N LEU A 42 -0.73 6.85 13.62
CA LEU A 42 -1.51 6.64 12.41
C LEU A 42 -1.14 7.73 11.41
N VAL A 43 -0.80 7.34 10.19
CA VAL A 43 -0.49 8.25 9.08
C VAL A 43 -1.50 7.99 7.97
N ASP A 44 -2.43 8.93 7.80
CA ASP A 44 -3.39 8.89 6.70
C ASP A 44 -2.76 9.50 5.45
N VAL A 45 -2.83 8.77 4.34
CA VAL A 45 -2.28 9.14 3.04
C VAL A 45 -3.41 9.18 2.02
N LYS A 46 -3.66 10.36 1.43
CA LYS A 46 -4.63 10.52 0.34
C LYS A 46 -4.14 11.52 -0.70
N GLY A 47 -3.82 11.04 -1.89
CA GLY A 47 -3.23 11.83 -2.97
C GLY A 47 -1.95 12.52 -2.48
N THR A 48 -2.00 13.84 -2.35
CA THR A 48 -0.91 14.65 -1.81
C THR A 48 -1.14 15.11 -0.37
N ASP A 49 -2.26 14.79 0.26
CA ASP A 49 -2.59 15.13 1.65
C ASP A 49 -2.18 13.97 2.57
N TRP A 50 -1.08 14.16 3.29
CA TRP A 50 -0.46 13.14 4.13
C TRP A 50 -0.26 13.72 5.52
N HIS A 51 -0.86 13.12 6.53
CA HIS A 51 -0.81 13.66 7.89
C HIS A 51 -0.83 12.56 8.96
N VAL A 52 -0.20 12.85 10.08
CA VAL A 52 -0.37 12.10 11.33
C VAL A 52 -1.71 12.47 11.93
N ALA A 53 -2.49 11.48 12.35
CA ALA A 53 -3.70 11.66 13.14
C ALA A 53 -3.41 11.38 14.63
N PHE A 54 -3.75 12.34 15.50
CA PHE A 54 -3.60 12.22 16.95
C PHE A 54 -4.92 11.83 17.63
N ASP A 55 -4.84 11.23 18.82
CA ASP A 55 -6.01 10.79 19.60
C ASP A 55 -6.95 11.94 20.00
N ASN A 56 -6.47 13.18 20.04
CA ASN A 56 -7.27 14.38 20.33
C ASN A 56 -7.99 14.95 19.10
N GLY A 57 -7.86 14.32 17.93
CA GLY A 57 -8.44 14.76 16.66
C GLY A 57 -7.62 15.85 15.94
N GLU A 58 -6.48 16.27 16.49
CA GLU A 58 -5.54 17.12 15.77
C GLU A 58 -4.75 16.31 14.75
N THR A 59 -4.19 17.01 13.76
CA THR A 59 -3.32 16.42 12.75
C THR A 59 -2.00 17.18 12.64
N ALA A 60 -0.97 16.51 12.14
CA ALA A 60 0.28 17.14 11.74
C ALA A 60 0.68 16.68 10.35
N ASP A 61 0.99 17.63 9.47
CA ASP A 61 1.42 17.33 8.10
C ASP A 61 2.72 16.52 8.07
N ILE A 62 2.78 15.58 7.13
CA ILE A 62 3.99 14.85 6.78
C ILE A 62 4.84 15.68 5.83
N ASP A 63 6.11 15.89 6.21
CA ASP A 63 7.15 16.34 5.30
C ASP A 63 7.54 15.18 4.38
N LYS A 64 7.15 15.26 3.10
CA LYS A 64 7.37 14.16 2.15
C LYS A 64 8.84 14.00 1.74
N ASN A 65 9.75 14.91 2.12
CA ASN A 65 11.17 14.74 1.79
C ASN A 65 11.84 13.65 2.64
N ASP A 66 11.37 13.44 3.87
CA ASP A 66 11.96 12.52 4.84
C ASP A 66 10.92 11.72 5.65
N PHE A 67 9.64 11.84 5.27
CA PHE A 67 8.48 11.24 5.93
C PHE A 67 8.36 11.61 7.41
N SER A 68 8.89 12.77 7.82
CA SER A 68 8.82 13.24 9.21
C SER A 68 7.59 14.12 9.46
N PHE A 69 7.34 14.45 10.74
CA PHE A 69 6.33 15.44 11.12
C PHE A 69 6.83 16.30 12.29
N VAL A 70 6.14 17.40 12.59
CA VAL A 70 6.49 18.28 13.72
C VAL A 70 5.48 18.11 14.85
N MET A 71 5.98 17.83 16.05
CA MET A 71 5.18 17.75 17.27
C MET A 71 5.85 18.59 18.35
N ASN A 72 5.11 19.52 18.96
CA ASN A 72 5.63 20.44 19.99
C ASN A 72 6.90 21.21 19.55
N GLY A 73 6.92 21.66 18.29
CA GLY A 73 8.06 22.38 17.71
C GLY A 73 9.30 21.54 17.44
N LYS A 74 9.23 20.22 17.60
CA LYS A 74 10.33 19.28 17.32
C LYS A 74 9.96 18.32 16.21
N ARG A 75 10.88 18.14 15.26
CA ARG A 75 10.76 17.15 14.19
C ARG A 75 10.85 15.73 14.79
N GLN A 76 9.92 14.88 14.39
CA GLN A 76 9.82 13.47 14.76
C GLN A 76 10.04 12.63 13.50
N TYR A 77 10.82 11.57 13.62
CA TYR A 77 11.12 10.64 12.53
C TYR A 77 10.55 9.26 12.85
N PHE A 78 10.18 8.54 11.81
CA PHE A 78 9.81 7.13 11.93
C PHE A 78 11.04 6.25 11.74
N ASP A 79 11.13 5.21 12.55
CA ASP A 79 12.10 4.13 12.38
C ASP A 79 11.58 3.04 11.43
N TYR A 80 10.27 2.97 11.21
CA TYR A 80 9.62 1.94 10.41
C TYR A 80 8.23 2.37 9.94
N ALA A 81 7.84 1.96 8.72
CA ALA A 81 6.50 2.15 8.16
C ALA A 81 5.75 0.82 8.04
N TYR A 82 4.72 0.63 8.85
CA TYR A 82 3.78 -0.48 8.73
C TYR A 82 2.66 -0.09 7.76
N ILE A 83 2.65 -0.65 6.55
CA ILE A 83 1.70 -0.27 5.50
C ILE A 83 0.44 -1.13 5.60
N THR A 84 -0.73 -0.48 5.67
CA THR A 84 -2.06 -1.11 5.61
C THR A 84 -2.96 -0.52 4.52
N ILE A 85 -2.38 0.21 3.55
CA ILE A 85 -3.10 0.74 2.40
C ILE A 85 -3.54 -0.41 1.50
N HIS A 86 -4.84 -0.47 1.19
CA HIS A 86 -5.41 -1.37 0.19
C HIS A 86 -5.52 -0.67 -1.16
N GLY A 87 -5.05 -1.31 -2.22
CA GLY A 87 -4.90 -0.71 -3.54
C GLY A 87 -3.76 0.29 -3.63
N GLN A 88 -3.94 1.33 -4.45
CA GLN A 88 -2.92 2.37 -4.65
C GLN A 88 -2.86 3.34 -3.46
N PRO A 89 -1.66 3.77 -3.02
CA PRO A 89 -0.31 3.39 -3.48
C PRO A 89 0.34 2.20 -2.72
N GLY A 90 -0.40 1.54 -1.83
CA GLY A 90 0.14 0.54 -0.91
C GLY A 90 0.49 -0.82 -1.51
N GLU A 91 -0.23 -1.26 -2.53
CA GLU A 91 -0.12 -2.63 -3.07
C GLU A 91 0.43 -2.64 -4.51
N ASN A 92 0.74 -1.48 -5.10
CA ASN A 92 1.20 -1.37 -6.49
C ASN A 92 2.68 -0.95 -6.63
N GLY A 93 3.43 -0.97 -5.52
CA GLY A 93 4.86 -0.66 -5.48
C GLY A 93 5.22 0.83 -5.40
N VAL A 94 4.26 1.75 -5.53
CA VAL A 94 4.55 3.20 -5.52
C VAL A 94 5.00 3.66 -4.13
N MET A 95 4.28 3.27 -3.08
CA MET A 95 4.62 3.65 -1.70
C MET A 95 5.95 3.02 -1.26
N GLN A 96 6.19 1.77 -1.66
CA GLN A 96 7.45 1.07 -1.43
C GLN A 96 8.62 1.80 -2.07
N GLY A 97 8.46 2.25 -3.32
CA GLY A 97 9.50 2.99 -4.02
C GLY A 97 9.80 4.32 -3.34
N TYR A 98 8.79 5.00 -2.82
CA TYR A 98 8.98 6.19 -2.00
C TYR A 98 9.81 5.89 -0.75
N PHE A 99 9.47 4.84 0.01
CA PHE A 99 10.22 4.48 1.21
C PHE A 99 11.63 3.96 0.94
N ASP A 100 11.85 3.25 -0.17
CA ASP A 100 13.18 2.84 -0.62
C ASP A 100 14.10 4.05 -0.88
N LEU A 101 13.56 5.12 -1.50
CA LEU A 101 14.31 6.35 -1.81
C LEU A 101 14.77 7.10 -0.56
N ILE A 102 13.97 7.11 0.50
CA ILE A 102 14.29 7.78 1.76
C ILE A 102 14.90 6.84 2.80
N HIS A 103 15.14 5.57 2.43
CA HIS A 103 15.70 4.53 3.29
C HIS A 103 14.89 4.25 4.57
N LEU A 104 13.56 4.37 4.51
CA LEU A 104 12.67 3.99 5.60
C LEU A 104 12.24 2.53 5.42
N PRO A 105 12.58 1.61 6.34
CA PRO A 105 12.12 0.22 6.24
C PRO A 105 10.60 0.10 6.42
N TYR A 106 9.98 -0.87 5.73
CA TYR A 106 8.53 -1.08 5.74
C TYR A 106 8.11 -2.57 5.85
N SER A 107 6.81 -2.83 6.01
CA SER A 107 6.23 -4.16 6.33
C SER A 107 5.80 -5.03 5.16
N THR A 108 5.72 -4.48 3.96
CA THR A 108 5.27 -5.19 2.74
C THR A 108 6.45 -5.72 1.93
N SER A 109 6.17 -6.32 0.77
CA SER A 109 7.23 -6.76 -0.15
C SER A 109 7.83 -5.55 -0.88
N GLY A 110 8.99 -5.73 -1.53
CA GLY A 110 9.61 -4.67 -2.32
C GLY A 110 8.84 -4.31 -3.60
N VAL A 111 9.23 -3.19 -4.22
CA VAL A 111 8.57 -2.58 -5.40
C VAL A 111 8.18 -3.59 -6.48
N LEU A 112 9.11 -4.46 -6.91
CA LEU A 112 8.87 -5.42 -7.99
C LEU A 112 7.75 -6.40 -7.64
N VAL A 113 7.74 -6.91 -6.40
CA VAL A 113 6.77 -7.92 -5.98
C VAL A 113 5.39 -7.29 -5.97
N GLU A 114 5.24 -6.14 -5.31
CA GLU A 114 3.96 -5.44 -5.18
C GLU A 114 3.41 -5.06 -6.57
N ALA A 115 4.21 -4.41 -7.42
CA ALA A 115 3.80 -4.04 -8.77
C ALA A 115 3.39 -5.26 -9.62
N MET A 116 4.12 -6.37 -9.51
CA MET A 116 3.81 -7.60 -10.24
C MET A 116 2.53 -8.25 -9.73
N THR A 117 2.33 -8.35 -8.41
CA THR A 117 1.17 -9.01 -7.82
C THR A 117 -0.11 -8.21 -7.99
N PHE A 118 -0.01 -6.90 -8.13
CA PHE A 118 -1.16 -6.03 -8.37
C PHE A 118 -1.69 -6.10 -9.81
N ASP A 119 -0.80 -6.26 -10.80
CA ASP A 119 -1.19 -6.44 -12.19
C ASP A 119 -1.55 -7.91 -12.47
N LYS A 120 -2.86 -8.19 -12.51
CA LYS A 120 -3.41 -9.54 -12.76
C LYS A 120 -2.88 -10.18 -14.05
N TYR A 121 -2.70 -9.40 -15.12
CA TYR A 121 -2.23 -9.94 -16.38
C TYR A 121 -0.75 -10.31 -16.28
N VAL A 122 0.08 -9.41 -15.73
CA VAL A 122 1.51 -9.65 -15.55
C VAL A 122 1.74 -10.82 -14.59
N LEU A 123 1.07 -10.84 -13.43
CA LEU A 123 1.15 -11.93 -12.45
C LEU A 123 0.83 -13.28 -13.10
N ASN A 124 -0.31 -13.39 -13.80
CA ASN A 124 -0.72 -14.65 -14.41
C ASN A 124 0.26 -15.13 -15.48
N ASN A 125 0.81 -14.23 -16.30
CA ASN A 125 1.83 -14.61 -17.28
C ASN A 125 3.14 -15.03 -16.62
N TYR A 126 3.56 -14.35 -15.56
CA TYR A 126 4.74 -14.71 -14.78
C TYR A 126 4.58 -16.12 -14.20
N LEU A 127 3.48 -16.39 -13.49
CA LEU A 127 3.18 -17.70 -12.90
C LEU A 127 3.08 -18.81 -13.95
N ARG A 128 2.45 -18.54 -15.10
CA ARG A 128 2.38 -19.49 -16.23
C ARG A 128 3.77 -19.87 -16.75
N GLY A 129 4.71 -18.93 -16.76
CA GLY A 129 6.11 -19.19 -17.11
C GLY A 129 6.81 -20.22 -16.22
N PHE A 130 6.34 -20.38 -14.97
CA PHE A 130 6.80 -21.41 -14.03
C PHE A 130 5.95 -22.69 -14.05
N GLY A 131 5.04 -22.83 -15.01
CA GLY A 131 4.15 -23.99 -15.12
C GLY A 131 3.01 -24.01 -14.07
N ILE A 132 2.74 -22.89 -13.41
CA ILE A 132 1.61 -22.77 -12.49
C ILE A 132 0.32 -22.63 -13.31
N ASN A 133 -0.68 -23.44 -12.97
CA ASN A 133 -2.01 -23.36 -13.58
C ASN A 133 -2.70 -22.06 -13.20
N VAL A 134 -2.92 -21.21 -14.19
CA VAL A 134 -3.71 -19.98 -14.09
C VAL A 134 -4.84 -20.05 -15.12
N ALA A 135 -5.95 -19.34 -14.87
CA ALA A 135 -7.06 -19.29 -15.83
C ALA A 135 -6.60 -18.76 -17.19
N ASP A 136 -7.14 -19.31 -18.29
CA ASP A 136 -6.91 -18.73 -19.61
C ASP A 136 -7.55 -17.34 -19.65
N SER A 137 -6.82 -16.39 -20.23
CA SER A 137 -7.22 -14.99 -20.25
C SER A 137 -6.66 -14.28 -21.47
N ILE A 138 -7.34 -13.20 -21.82
CA ILE A 138 -6.93 -12.25 -22.86
C ILE A 138 -6.78 -10.87 -22.22
N LEU A 139 -5.86 -10.07 -22.74
CA LEU A 139 -5.74 -8.66 -22.40
C LEU A 139 -6.35 -7.86 -23.54
N LEU A 140 -7.33 -7.02 -23.22
CA LEU A 140 -7.90 -6.05 -24.15
C LEU A 140 -7.48 -4.65 -23.68
N ARG A 141 -6.91 -3.84 -24.58
CA ARG A 141 -6.58 -2.44 -24.29
C ARG A 141 -7.59 -1.51 -24.93
N ARG A 142 -7.76 -0.33 -24.31
CA ARG A 142 -8.64 0.71 -24.84
C ARG A 142 -8.23 1.06 -26.28
N GLY A 143 -9.18 0.98 -27.21
CA GLY A 143 -8.97 1.29 -28.62
C GLY A 143 -8.52 0.12 -29.49
N GLU A 144 -8.21 -1.04 -28.89
CA GLU A 144 -7.98 -2.26 -29.66
C GLU A 144 -9.30 -2.80 -30.19
N GLN A 145 -9.31 -3.18 -31.47
CA GLN A 145 -10.42 -3.93 -32.07
C GLN A 145 -10.37 -5.37 -31.52
N TYR A 146 -11.54 -5.92 -31.18
CA TYR A 146 -11.68 -7.29 -30.70
C TYR A 146 -12.90 -7.96 -31.32
N ASP A 147 -12.88 -9.29 -31.32
CA ASP A 147 -13.96 -10.14 -31.84
C ASP A 147 -14.56 -10.93 -30.67
N GLU A 148 -15.77 -10.57 -30.28
CA GLU A 148 -16.49 -11.17 -29.16
C GLU A 148 -16.74 -12.67 -29.35
N ASP A 149 -17.08 -13.11 -30.57
CA ASP A 149 -17.35 -14.51 -30.88
C ASP A 149 -16.07 -15.34 -30.79
N ALA A 150 -14.95 -14.80 -31.27
CA ALA A 150 -13.64 -15.43 -31.14
C ALA A 150 -13.20 -15.55 -29.68
N ILE A 151 -13.46 -14.51 -28.88
CA ILE A 151 -13.16 -14.50 -27.44
C ILE A 151 -14.00 -15.54 -26.70
N ALA A 152 -15.31 -15.55 -26.93
CA ALA A 152 -16.24 -16.50 -26.31
C ALA A 152 -15.87 -17.96 -26.65
N LYS A 153 -15.45 -18.21 -27.89
CA LYS A 153 -15.00 -19.54 -28.33
C LYS A 153 -13.70 -19.99 -27.65
N ARG A 154 -12.78 -19.06 -27.35
CA ARG A 154 -11.50 -19.38 -26.69
C ARG A 154 -11.67 -19.53 -25.18
N ILE A 155 -12.27 -18.53 -24.53
CA ILE A 155 -12.34 -18.43 -23.06
C ILE A 155 -13.49 -19.27 -22.50
N GLY A 156 -14.56 -19.45 -23.28
CA GLY A 156 -15.79 -20.10 -22.82
C GLY A 156 -16.68 -19.16 -22.01
N MET A 157 -17.88 -19.67 -21.67
CA MET A 157 -18.90 -18.95 -20.90
C MET A 157 -19.31 -19.77 -19.66
N PRO A 158 -19.56 -19.12 -18.51
CA PRO A 158 -19.42 -17.67 -18.27
C PRO A 158 -17.94 -17.23 -18.21
N CYS A 159 -17.68 -15.96 -18.55
CA CYS A 159 -16.36 -15.33 -18.41
C CYS A 159 -16.41 -14.17 -17.39
N PHE A 160 -15.25 -13.84 -16.82
CA PHE A 160 -15.08 -12.71 -15.89
C PHE A 160 -14.29 -11.59 -16.58
N VAL A 161 -14.75 -10.35 -16.41
CA VAL A 161 -14.12 -9.12 -16.92
C VAL A 161 -13.67 -8.27 -15.74
#